data_AF-H8H1I5-F1
#
_entry.id   AF-H8H1I5-F1
#
_cell.length_a   1.000
_cell.length_b   1.000
_cell.length_c   1.000
_cell.angle_alpha   90.00
_cell.angle_beta   90.00
_cell.angle_gamma   90.00
#
_symmetry.space_group_name_H-M   'P 1'
#
loop_
_entity.id
_entity.type
_entity.pdbx_description
1 polymer ?
#
loop_
_entity_poly.entity_id
_entity_poly.type
_entity_poly.pdbx_seq_one_letter_code
_entity_poly.pdbx_strand_id
1 'polypeptide(L)'
;MDRTTWHDGQTPLNILVLGARLGGAVIPLVWSMLPHQGNCCTAARILLVARLLKVLPARRWAVVIADREFVGRAWCAFLRWKRIRQCIRLRKNTRIADELVRDLFTTLQPREVRTLFERTWVYGGWMHVVITLSPTGDRVIVASDLPVLDVLNTYRLRWAIESACSSLKSRGPNLEATHMTAPARISRLFGRLCIALAWMTRVGAQRTATHAPRLNNRGRAVVSVTRIGWQILTQAARWGGDDFWDCLRLLGMPFPTASTSVSRSVRC
;
A
#
# COMPACT_ATOMS: atom_id res chain seq x y z
N MET A 1 -0.59 2.52 3.72
CA MET A 1 0.06 3.84 3.85
C MET A 1 1.54 3.62 3.61
N ASP A 2 2.16 4.52 2.87
CA ASP A 2 3.60 4.49 2.62
C ASP A 2 4.08 5.88 2.23
N ARG A 3 5.39 6.06 2.14
CA ARG A 3 5.99 7.27 1.58
C ARG A 3 6.78 6.91 0.34
N THR A 4 6.88 7.86 -0.56
CA THR A 4 7.81 7.75 -1.69
C THR A 4 8.71 8.97 -1.72
N THR A 5 10.00 8.73 -1.86
CA THR A 5 11.03 9.76 -1.90
C THR A 5 11.83 9.64 -3.19
N TRP A 6 12.20 10.75 -3.80
CA TRP A 6 13.23 10.83 -4.83
C TRP A 6 13.92 12.19 -4.78
N HIS A 7 15.10 12.26 -5.40
CA HIS A 7 15.94 13.45 -5.42
C HIS A 7 15.95 14.02 -6.83
N ASP A 8 15.64 15.31 -6.95
CA ASP A 8 15.88 16.10 -8.16
C ASP A 8 16.78 17.28 -7.74
N GLY A 9 18.07 17.16 -8.06
CA GLY A 9 19.12 18.02 -7.51
C GLY A 9 19.20 17.95 -5.97
N GLN A 10 19.22 19.11 -5.32
CA GLN A 10 19.34 19.23 -3.86
C GLN A 10 18.00 19.16 -3.11
N THR A 11 16.86 19.23 -3.82
CA THR A 11 15.54 19.28 -3.17
C THR A 11 14.94 17.87 -3.07
N PRO A 12 14.80 17.31 -1.86
CA PRO A 12 14.13 16.04 -1.68
C PRO A 12 12.63 16.16 -1.86
N LEU A 13 12.07 15.30 -2.71
CA LEU A 13 10.63 15.19 -2.89
C LEU A 13 10.14 14.00 -2.10
N ASN A 14 9.43 14.27 -1.00
CA ASN A 14 8.93 13.25 -0.10
C ASN A 14 7.40 13.34 -0.03
N ILE A 15 6.71 12.32 -0.54
CA ILE A 15 5.25 12.28 -0.60
C ILE A 15 4.75 11.19 0.34
N LEU A 16 4.00 11.58 1.37
CA LEU A 16 3.26 10.65 2.22
C LEU A 16 1.94 10.29 1.54
N VAL A 17 1.66 9.00 1.36
CA VAL A 17 0.54 8.51 0.55
C VAL A 17 -0.33 7.53 1.36
N LEU A 18 -1.64 7.74 1.28
CA LEU A 18 -2.64 6.78 1.69
C LEU A 18 -3.53 6.45 0.48
N GLY A 19 -3.56 5.17 0.12
CA GLY A 19 -4.32 4.65 -0.99
C GLY A 19 -5.18 3.45 -0.58
N ALA A 20 -6.16 3.14 -1.42
CA ALA A 20 -7.02 1.97 -1.28
C ALA A 20 -6.60 0.89 -2.27
N ARG A 21 -6.72 -0.37 -1.87
CA ARG A 21 -6.48 -1.50 -2.75
C ARG A 21 -7.70 -1.71 -3.66
N LEU A 22 -7.53 -1.58 -4.98
CA LEU A 22 -8.57 -1.73 -6.00
C LEU A 22 -8.00 -2.41 -7.26
N GLY A 23 -8.75 -3.35 -7.85
CA GLY A 23 -8.41 -3.93 -9.16
C GLY A 23 -7.02 -4.57 -9.25
N GLY A 24 -6.50 -5.15 -8.16
CA GLY A 24 -5.16 -5.73 -8.16
C GLY A 24 -4.03 -4.76 -7.80
N ALA A 25 -4.26 -3.43 -7.77
CA ALA A 25 -3.27 -2.42 -7.37
C ALA A 25 -3.70 -1.64 -6.12
N VAL A 26 -2.86 -0.67 -5.70
CA VAL A 26 -3.25 0.38 -4.76
C VAL A 26 -3.42 1.67 -5.55
N ILE A 27 -4.57 2.32 -5.39
CA ILE A 27 -4.85 3.63 -5.95
C ILE A 27 -4.69 4.67 -4.83
N PRO A 28 -3.73 5.60 -4.92
CA PRO A 28 -3.63 6.71 -3.97
C PRO A 28 -4.92 7.52 -3.94
N LEU A 29 -5.41 7.82 -2.74
CA LEU A 29 -6.63 8.61 -2.54
C LEU A 29 -6.35 9.95 -1.87
N VAL A 30 -5.31 10.01 -1.03
CA VAL A 30 -4.88 11.24 -0.38
C VAL A 30 -3.36 11.21 -0.21
N TRP A 31 -2.73 12.38 -0.30
CA TRP A 31 -1.29 12.55 -0.12
C TRP A 31 -0.93 13.87 0.57
N SER A 32 0.33 13.98 1.00
CA SER A 32 0.92 15.24 1.49
C SER A 32 2.38 15.33 1.06
N MET A 33 2.78 16.51 0.59
CA MET A 33 4.18 16.84 0.38
C MET A 33 4.80 17.11 1.75
N LEU A 34 5.88 16.40 2.08
CA LEU A 34 6.66 16.62 3.29
C LEU A 34 7.84 17.54 2.97
N PRO A 35 8.11 18.57 3.80
CA PRO A 35 9.15 19.56 3.52
C PRO A 35 10.57 19.06 3.79
N HIS A 36 10.72 17.83 4.28
CA HIS A 36 12.00 17.26 4.69
C HIS A 36 12.14 15.80 4.26
N GLN A 37 13.39 15.33 4.20
CA GLN A 37 13.68 13.89 4.09
C GLN A 37 13.35 13.17 5.39
N GLY A 38 13.21 11.85 5.31
CA GLY A 38 13.01 10.98 6.47
C GLY A 38 11.54 10.77 6.86
N ASN A 39 11.35 10.31 8.09
CA ASN A 39 10.06 9.82 8.58
C ASN A 39 9.06 10.97 8.74
N CYS A 40 7.83 10.75 8.32
CA CYS A 40 6.73 11.65 8.65
C CYS A 40 6.47 11.64 10.17
N CYS A 41 6.20 12.81 10.75
CA CYS A 41 5.78 12.88 12.15
C CYS A 41 4.38 12.27 12.34
N THR A 42 4.03 11.95 13.58
CA THR A 42 2.70 11.43 13.94
C THR A 42 1.57 12.35 13.50
N ALA A 43 1.73 13.66 13.66
CA ALA A 43 0.72 14.64 13.27
C ALA A 43 0.43 14.58 11.77
N ALA A 44 1.45 14.47 10.91
CA ALA A 44 1.28 14.37 9.46
C ALA A 44 0.43 13.14 9.06
N ARG A 45 0.66 11.98 9.70
CA ARG A 45 -0.12 10.76 9.47
C ARG A 45 -1.59 10.91 9.89
N ILE A 46 -1.80 11.47 11.08
CA ILE A 46 -3.15 11.72 11.61
C ILE A 46 -3.91 12.69 10.70
N LEU A 47 -3.29 13.79 10.30
CA LEU A 47 -3.89 14.77 9.39
C LEU A 47 -4.22 14.16 8.03
N LEU A 48 -3.37 13.27 7.50
CA LEU A 48 -3.62 12.60 6.23
C LEU A 48 -4.84 11.66 6.32
N VAL A 49 -4.92 10.84 7.36
CA VAL A 49 -6.08 9.98 7.60
C VAL A 49 -7.34 10.81 7.84
N ALA A 50 -7.26 11.85 8.66
CA ALA A 50 -8.38 12.73 8.96
C ALA A 50 -8.92 13.41 7.69
N ARG A 51 -8.05 13.78 6.74
CA ARG A 51 -8.47 14.28 5.42
C ARG A 51 -9.25 13.24 4.63
N LEU A 52 -8.79 11.99 4.56
CA LEU A 52 -9.52 10.94 3.85
C LEU A 52 -10.86 10.61 4.54
N LEU A 53 -10.91 10.65 5.86
CA LEU A 53 -12.14 10.40 6.63
C LEU A 53 -13.27 11.40 6.36
N LYS A 54 -12.96 12.61 5.86
CA LYS A 54 -13.98 13.60 5.45
C LYS A 54 -14.82 13.11 4.26
N VAL A 55 -14.27 12.25 3.41
CA VAL A 55 -14.91 11.77 2.17
C VAL A 55 -15.14 10.26 2.15
N LEU A 56 -14.37 9.49 2.92
CA LEU A 56 -14.49 8.04 3.02
C LEU A 56 -14.52 7.61 4.50
N PRO A 57 -15.70 7.30 5.07
CA PRO A 57 -15.83 7.04 6.49
C PRO A 57 -15.13 5.73 6.91
N ALA A 58 -14.59 5.71 8.14
CA ALA A 58 -13.81 4.61 8.71
C ALA A 58 -14.51 3.24 8.61
N ARG A 59 -15.85 3.19 8.73
CA ARG A 59 -16.64 1.96 8.60
C ARG A 59 -16.48 1.23 7.26
N ARG A 60 -16.01 1.92 6.22
CA ARG A 60 -15.72 1.34 4.89
C ARG A 60 -14.29 0.79 4.77
N TRP A 61 -13.47 0.95 5.81
CA TRP A 61 -12.06 0.60 5.76
C TRP A 61 -11.88 -0.76 6.43
N ALA A 62 -11.38 -1.75 5.67
CA ALA A 62 -11.10 -3.05 6.25
C ALA A 62 -9.97 -2.97 7.28
N VAL A 63 -8.86 -2.30 6.93
CA VAL A 63 -7.64 -2.20 7.76
C VAL A 63 -6.68 -1.16 7.15
N VAL A 64 -5.94 -0.44 7.99
CA VAL A 64 -4.77 0.36 7.58
C VAL A 64 -3.51 -0.50 7.71
N ILE A 65 -2.80 -0.69 6.60
CA ILE A 65 -1.54 -1.43 6.55
C ILE A 65 -0.37 -0.44 6.42
N ALA A 66 0.66 -0.57 7.25
CA ALA A 66 1.82 0.33 7.22
C ALA A 66 3.13 -0.35 7.68
N ASP A 67 4.27 0.14 7.19
CA ASP A 67 5.59 -0.36 7.59
C ASP A 67 6.10 0.25 8.92
N ARG A 68 7.25 -0.23 9.40
CA ARG A 68 7.89 0.06 10.69
C ARG A 68 8.25 1.52 10.93
N GLU A 69 8.24 2.33 9.89
CA GLU A 69 8.41 3.77 10.01
C GLU A 69 7.13 4.48 10.47
N PHE A 70 5.95 3.89 10.24
CA PHE A 70 4.64 4.44 10.60
C PHE A 70 4.10 3.86 11.91
N VAL A 71 4.90 3.91 12.97
CA VAL A 71 4.55 3.38 14.31
C VAL A 71 4.39 4.48 15.37
N GLY A 72 3.93 4.14 16.57
CA GLY A 72 3.93 5.02 17.75
C GLY A 72 2.61 5.05 18.51
N ARG A 73 2.69 5.31 19.83
CA ARG A 73 1.53 5.28 20.75
C ARG A 73 0.38 6.19 20.30
N ALA A 74 0.66 7.47 20.04
CA ALA A 74 -0.36 8.43 19.63
C ALA A 74 -1.00 8.08 18.27
N TRP A 75 -0.21 7.54 17.34
CA TRP A 75 -0.71 7.05 16.05
C TRP A 75 -1.68 5.87 16.21
N CYS A 76 -1.26 4.83 16.94
CA CYS A 76 -2.09 3.66 17.18
C CYS A 76 -3.34 4.00 18.01
N ALA A 77 -3.23 4.92 18.96
CA ALA A 77 -4.35 5.42 19.75
C ALA A 77 -5.38 6.16 18.88
N PHE A 78 -4.92 7.02 17.96
CA PHE A 78 -5.80 7.70 17.01
C PHE A 78 -6.57 6.71 16.12
N LEU A 79 -5.90 5.69 15.57
CA LEU A 79 -6.58 4.67 14.76
C LEU A 79 -7.65 3.93 15.56
N ARG A 80 -7.35 3.53 16.79
CA ARG A 80 -8.32 2.89 17.71
C ARG A 80 -9.49 3.82 18.02
N TRP A 81 -9.22 5.08 18.33
CA TRP A 81 -10.26 6.08 18.59
C TRP A 81 -11.19 6.28 17.39
N LYS A 82 -10.66 6.24 16.17
CA LYS A 82 -11.45 6.28 14.93
C LYS A 82 -12.07 4.93 14.53
N ARG A 83 -11.91 3.88 15.35
CA ARG A 83 -12.36 2.51 15.07
C ARG A 83 -11.83 1.97 13.75
N ILE A 84 -10.58 2.29 13.42
CA ILE A 84 -9.88 1.82 12.23
C ILE A 84 -8.94 0.69 12.64
N ARG A 85 -9.16 -0.51 12.06
CA ARG A 85 -8.26 -1.65 12.24
C ARG A 85 -6.88 -1.35 11.66
N GLN A 86 -5.83 -1.87 12.27
CA GLN A 86 -4.44 -1.60 11.93
C GLN A 86 -3.62 -2.89 11.78
N CYS A 87 -2.72 -2.91 10.81
CA CYS A 87 -1.77 -3.99 10.56
C CYS A 87 -0.41 -3.36 10.26
N ILE A 88 0.44 -3.26 11.29
CA ILE A 88 1.64 -2.41 11.25
C ILE A 88 2.88 -3.24 11.57
N ARG A 89 3.94 -3.10 10.79
CA ARG A 89 5.24 -3.72 11.12
C ARG A 89 5.87 -3.03 12.32
N LEU A 90 6.41 -3.80 13.25
CA LEU A 90 7.14 -3.26 14.39
C LEU A 90 8.60 -2.96 14.04
N ARG A 91 9.20 -2.02 14.79
CA ARG A 91 10.64 -1.80 14.74
C ARG A 91 11.31 -2.92 15.53
N LYS A 92 12.52 -3.30 15.12
CA LYS A 92 13.32 -4.32 15.81
C LYS A 92 13.53 -3.98 17.29
N ASN A 93 13.64 -2.70 17.62
CA ASN A 93 13.82 -2.19 18.98
C ASN A 93 12.51 -1.82 19.69
N THR A 94 11.34 -2.16 19.14
CA THR A 94 10.08 -2.03 19.88
C THR A 94 10.15 -2.93 21.11
N ARG A 95 9.83 -2.41 22.29
CA ARG A 95 9.68 -3.22 23.51
C ARG A 95 8.27 -3.79 23.61
N ILE A 96 8.20 -5.05 23.98
CA ILE A 96 6.99 -5.79 24.28
C ILE A 96 7.23 -6.44 25.65
N ALA A 97 6.41 -6.07 26.64
CA ALA A 97 6.72 -6.32 28.04
C ALA A 97 8.17 -5.88 28.34
N ASP A 98 9.00 -6.77 28.86
CA ASP A 98 10.38 -6.48 29.23
C ASP A 98 11.41 -6.80 28.15
N GLU A 99 10.99 -7.34 27.00
CA GLU A 99 11.88 -7.78 25.93
C GLU A 99 11.79 -6.90 24.68
N LEU A 100 12.88 -6.84 23.90
CA LEU A 100 12.82 -6.25 22.57
C LEU A 100 12.28 -7.29 21.59
N VAL A 101 11.46 -6.82 20.65
CA VAL A 101 10.85 -7.68 19.65
C VAL A 101 11.86 -8.43 18.79
N ARG A 102 13.05 -7.86 18.57
CA ARG A 102 14.16 -8.54 17.86
C ARG A 102 14.77 -9.72 18.62
N ASP A 103 14.54 -9.80 19.93
CA ASP A 103 15.07 -10.86 20.78
C ASP A 103 14.05 -12.00 20.94
N LEU A 104 12.79 -11.76 20.53
CA LEU A 104 11.77 -12.80 20.42
C LEU A 104 12.03 -13.75 19.25
N PHE A 105 11.88 -15.06 19.51
CA PHE A 105 11.97 -16.15 18.53
C PHE A 105 13.26 -16.13 17.70
N THR A 106 14.41 -16.07 18.37
CA THR A 106 15.74 -16.06 17.74
C THR A 106 16.04 -17.31 16.91
N THR A 107 15.43 -18.44 17.24
CA THR A 107 15.62 -19.75 16.59
C THR A 107 14.72 -19.99 15.37
N LEU A 108 13.94 -18.99 14.95
CA LEU A 108 12.99 -19.08 13.85
C LEU A 108 13.68 -19.35 12.50
N GLN A 109 13.24 -20.38 11.78
CA GLN A 109 13.77 -20.73 10.46
C GLN A 109 13.06 -19.96 9.31
N PRO A 110 13.69 -19.81 8.14
CA PRO A 110 13.05 -19.20 6.98
C PRO A 110 11.71 -19.87 6.65
N ARG A 111 10.68 -19.07 6.35
CA ARG A 111 9.28 -19.50 6.09
C ARG A 111 8.51 -19.97 7.32
N GLU A 112 9.14 -20.13 8.48
CA GLU A 112 8.39 -20.36 9.71
C GLU A 112 7.61 -19.10 10.11
N VAL A 113 6.48 -19.36 10.74
CA VAL A 113 5.62 -18.36 11.36
C VAL A 113 5.46 -18.74 12.83
N ARG A 114 5.68 -17.78 13.71
CA ARG A 114 5.36 -17.88 15.14
C ARG A 114 4.47 -16.72 15.52
N THR A 115 3.65 -16.92 16.54
CA THR A 115 2.79 -15.90 17.12
C THR A 115 3.03 -15.87 18.62
N LEU A 116 2.90 -14.70 19.21
CA LEU A 116 2.59 -14.64 20.63
C LEU A 116 1.14 -15.13 20.77
N PHE A 117 0.91 -16.15 21.61
CA PHE A 117 -0.38 -16.82 21.73
C PHE A 117 -1.45 -15.84 22.23
N GLU A 118 -1.11 -15.10 23.28
CA GLU A 118 -1.97 -14.05 23.83
C GLU A 118 -1.77 -12.72 23.10
N ARG A 119 -2.81 -11.89 23.13
CA ARG A 119 -2.69 -10.50 22.70
C ARG A 119 -1.66 -9.81 23.56
N THR A 120 -0.88 -8.94 22.95
CA THR A 120 0.24 -8.26 23.59
C THR A 120 0.01 -6.76 23.61
N TRP A 121 0.43 -6.10 24.69
CA TRP A 121 0.31 -4.65 24.81
C TRP A 121 1.35 -3.95 23.94
N VAL A 122 0.89 -3.34 22.84
CA VAL A 122 1.75 -2.68 21.85
C VAL A 122 1.23 -1.27 21.60
N TYR A 123 2.10 -0.26 21.77
CA TYR A 123 1.75 1.14 21.54
C TYR A 123 0.42 1.58 22.20
N GLY A 124 0.22 1.16 23.46
CA GLY A 124 -0.93 1.54 24.28
C GLY A 124 -2.23 0.79 23.96
N GLY A 125 -2.17 -0.42 23.40
CA GLY A 125 -3.35 -1.27 23.20
C GLY A 125 -2.99 -2.73 22.94
N TRP A 126 -3.94 -3.63 23.21
CA TRP A 126 -3.79 -5.07 22.98
C TRP A 126 -3.85 -5.42 21.49
N MET A 127 -2.86 -6.16 20.98
CA MET A 127 -2.77 -6.57 19.57
C MET A 127 -2.23 -8.00 19.45
N HIS A 128 -2.61 -8.72 18.39
CA HIS A 128 -1.89 -9.93 17.99
C HIS A 128 -0.54 -9.54 17.40
N VAL A 129 0.51 -10.26 17.79
CA VAL A 129 1.87 -10.07 17.29
C VAL A 129 2.34 -11.34 16.61
N VAL A 130 2.56 -11.25 15.31
CA VAL A 130 2.98 -12.38 14.47
C VAL A 130 4.34 -12.10 13.88
N ILE A 131 5.20 -13.11 13.91
CA ILE A 131 6.61 -13.04 13.55
C ILE A 131 6.89 -14.08 12.48
N THR A 132 7.59 -13.67 11.42
CA THR A 132 8.07 -14.58 10.38
C THR A 132 9.47 -14.18 9.92
N LEU A 133 10.23 -15.15 9.42
CA LEU A 133 11.51 -14.91 8.77
C LEU A 133 11.31 -15.01 7.25
N SER A 134 11.66 -13.95 6.52
CA SER A 134 11.62 -13.96 5.07
C SER A 134 12.60 -15.02 4.51
N PRO A 135 12.44 -15.46 3.25
CA PRO A 135 13.42 -16.33 2.60
C PRO A 135 14.85 -15.77 2.55
N THR A 136 14.99 -14.45 2.70
CA THR A 136 16.28 -13.75 2.72
C THR A 136 16.78 -13.47 4.14
N GLY A 137 16.16 -14.06 5.16
CA GLY A 137 16.56 -13.87 6.57
C GLY A 137 16.09 -12.55 7.20
N ASP A 138 15.21 -11.76 6.55
CA ASP A 138 14.68 -10.55 7.17
C ASP A 138 13.53 -10.88 8.13
N ARG A 139 13.66 -10.46 9.38
CA ARG A 139 12.63 -10.67 10.39
C ARG A 139 11.50 -9.66 10.22
N VAL A 140 10.29 -10.18 10.01
CA VAL A 140 9.07 -9.41 9.85
C VAL A 140 8.20 -9.65 11.07
N ILE A 141 8.11 -8.64 11.94
CA ILE A 141 7.19 -8.64 13.07
C ILE A 141 6.05 -7.68 12.78
N VAL A 142 4.82 -8.16 12.91
CA VAL A 142 3.61 -7.40 12.62
C VAL A 142 2.72 -7.40 13.86
N ALA A 143 2.28 -6.22 14.27
CA ALA A 143 1.23 -6.04 15.27
C ALA A 143 -0.08 -5.64 14.61
N SER A 144 -1.17 -6.26 15.03
CA SER A 144 -2.49 -6.01 14.45
C SER A 144 -3.62 -6.32 15.41
N ASP A 145 -4.75 -5.63 15.26
CA ASP A 145 -6.02 -5.96 15.90
C ASP A 145 -6.92 -6.87 15.03
N LEU A 146 -6.36 -7.41 13.94
CA LEU A 146 -6.99 -8.48 13.15
C LEU A 146 -6.87 -9.85 13.83
N PRO A 147 -7.72 -10.83 13.46
CA PRO A 147 -7.52 -12.23 13.84
C PRO A 147 -6.10 -12.69 13.48
N VAL A 148 -5.46 -13.45 14.37
CA VAL A 148 -4.05 -13.88 14.24
C VAL A 148 -3.73 -14.52 12.88
N LEU A 149 -4.66 -15.32 12.34
CA LEU A 149 -4.52 -16.02 11.05
C LEU A 149 -4.52 -15.06 9.84
N ASP A 150 -5.12 -13.88 9.99
CA ASP A 150 -5.24 -12.89 8.92
C ASP A 150 -4.07 -11.89 8.90
N VAL A 151 -3.30 -11.79 9.99
CA VAL A 151 -2.27 -10.75 10.17
C VAL A 151 -1.21 -10.78 9.06
N LEU A 152 -0.54 -11.91 8.83
CA LEU A 152 0.52 -11.98 7.83
C LEU A 152 -0.02 -11.93 6.39
N ASN A 153 -1.17 -12.54 6.14
CA ASN A 153 -1.81 -12.51 4.82
C ASN A 153 -2.22 -11.07 4.45
N THR A 154 -2.76 -10.33 5.41
CA THR A 154 -3.06 -8.91 5.25
C THR A 154 -1.78 -8.10 5.08
N TYR A 155 -0.76 -8.30 5.92
CA TYR A 155 0.47 -7.53 5.87
C TYR A 155 1.21 -7.70 4.53
N ARG A 156 1.15 -8.88 3.90
CA ARG A 156 1.69 -9.11 2.55
C ARG A 156 1.13 -8.14 1.51
N LEU A 157 -0.12 -7.68 1.66
CA LEU A 157 -0.74 -6.70 0.75
C LEU A 157 -0.09 -5.32 0.81
N ARG A 158 0.72 -5.02 1.85
CA ARG A 158 1.44 -3.75 1.98
C ARG A 158 2.27 -3.43 0.73
N TRP A 159 2.94 -4.43 0.14
CA TRP A 159 3.78 -4.28 -1.05
C TRP A 159 3.07 -3.67 -2.27
N ALA A 160 1.74 -3.71 -2.32
CA ALA A 160 0.98 -3.15 -3.43
C ALA A 160 1.11 -1.62 -3.54
N ILE A 161 1.34 -0.90 -2.43
CA ILE A 161 1.53 0.57 -2.49
C ILE A 161 2.92 0.95 -3.01
N GLU A 162 3.95 0.17 -2.70
CA GLU A 162 5.28 0.33 -3.31
C GLU A 162 5.21 0.09 -4.82
N SER A 163 4.47 -0.95 -5.21
CA SER A 163 4.22 -1.25 -6.63
C SER A 163 3.49 -0.10 -7.33
N ALA A 164 2.48 0.49 -6.67
CA ALA A 164 1.77 1.66 -7.18
C ALA A 164 2.71 2.88 -7.34
N CYS A 165 3.52 3.18 -6.34
CA CYS A 165 4.51 4.27 -6.42
C CYS A 165 5.51 4.02 -7.56
N SER A 166 6.00 2.78 -7.70
CA SER A 166 6.90 2.40 -8.80
C SER A 166 6.24 2.55 -10.17
N SER A 167 4.95 2.20 -10.31
CA SER A 167 4.17 2.40 -11.54
C SER A 167 3.98 3.86 -11.92
N LEU A 168 4.04 4.80 -10.97
CA LEU A 168 3.98 6.25 -11.25
C LEU A 168 5.34 6.86 -11.64
N LYS A 169 6.43 6.14 -11.36
CA LYS A 169 7.81 6.54 -11.60
C LYS A 169 8.34 5.88 -12.87
N SER A 170 9.56 5.36 -12.83
CA SER A 170 10.27 4.76 -13.98
C SER A 170 9.54 3.63 -14.70
N ARG A 171 8.58 2.95 -14.07
CA ARG A 171 7.82 1.84 -14.70
C ARG A 171 6.54 2.30 -15.42
N GLY A 172 6.25 3.59 -15.47
CA GLY A 172 5.09 4.15 -16.16
C GLY A 172 5.37 5.56 -16.69
N PRO A 173 4.61 6.59 -16.28
CA PRO A 173 4.69 7.95 -16.83
C PRO A 173 5.95 8.73 -16.40
N ASN A 174 6.84 8.11 -15.61
CA ASN A 174 8.13 8.65 -15.22
C ASN A 174 8.07 10.01 -14.52
N LEU A 175 7.31 10.09 -13.43
CA LEU A 175 7.18 11.30 -12.60
C LEU A 175 8.54 11.93 -12.22
N GLU A 176 9.56 11.11 -12.03
CA GLU A 176 10.90 11.53 -11.61
C GLU A 176 11.66 12.29 -12.72
N ALA A 177 11.28 12.13 -13.99
CA ALA A 177 11.89 12.82 -15.12
C ALA A 177 11.30 14.21 -15.41
N THR A 178 10.36 14.69 -14.59
CA THR A 178 9.73 16.01 -14.83
C THR A 178 10.58 17.20 -14.40
N HIS A 179 11.66 16.97 -13.64
CA HIS A 179 12.52 18.00 -13.05
C HIS A 179 11.77 19.10 -12.27
N MET A 180 10.55 18.79 -11.81
CA MET A 180 9.74 19.73 -11.05
C MET A 180 10.22 19.73 -9.61
N THR A 181 10.54 20.91 -9.08
CA THR A 181 10.97 21.08 -7.68
C THR A 181 9.88 21.68 -6.78
N ALA A 182 8.93 22.44 -7.35
CA ALA A 182 7.88 23.12 -6.58
C ALA A 182 6.83 22.14 -6.01
N PRO A 183 6.71 21.97 -4.67
CA PRO A 183 5.86 20.95 -4.07
C PRO A 183 4.38 21.03 -4.50
N ALA A 184 3.85 22.24 -4.65
CA ALA A 184 2.46 22.44 -5.09
C ALA A 184 2.21 22.05 -6.55
N ARG A 185 3.22 22.16 -7.43
CA ARG A 185 3.11 21.70 -8.84
C ARG A 185 3.17 20.18 -8.91
N ILE A 186 4.09 19.58 -8.17
CA ILE A 186 4.25 18.13 -8.07
C ILE A 186 3.00 17.48 -7.47
N SER A 187 2.43 18.06 -6.42
CA SER A 187 1.19 17.56 -5.82
C SER A 187 0.03 17.53 -6.83
N ARG A 188 -0.11 18.57 -7.67
CA ARG A 188 -1.13 18.62 -8.73
C ARG A 188 -0.88 17.57 -9.82
N LEU A 189 0.38 17.43 -10.26
CA LEU A 189 0.76 16.40 -11.23
C LEU A 189 0.51 14.99 -10.66
N PHE A 190 0.92 14.74 -9.43
CA PHE A 190 0.70 13.47 -8.73
C PHE A 190 -0.78 13.11 -8.71
N GLY A 191 -1.68 14.06 -8.44
CA GLY A 191 -3.12 13.84 -8.52
C GLY A 191 -3.60 13.38 -9.90
N ARG A 192 -3.12 14.01 -10.98
CA ARG A 192 -3.43 13.58 -12.37
C ARG A 192 -2.89 12.18 -12.65
N LEU A 193 -1.68 11.88 -12.18
CA LEU A 193 -1.09 10.56 -12.33
C LEU A 193 -1.82 9.49 -11.52
N CYS A 194 -2.45 9.83 -10.40
CA CYS A 194 -3.29 8.89 -9.65
C CYS A 194 -4.54 8.49 -10.45
N ILE A 195 -5.14 9.43 -11.21
CA ILE A 195 -6.24 9.13 -12.13
C ILE A 195 -5.73 8.24 -13.28
N ALA A 196 -4.59 8.58 -13.87
CA ALA A 196 -3.97 7.74 -14.90
C ALA A 196 -3.67 6.33 -14.36
N LEU A 197 -3.22 6.20 -13.11
CA LEU A 197 -3.00 4.90 -12.47
C LEU A 197 -4.28 4.11 -12.31
N ALA A 198 -5.35 4.74 -11.84
CA ALA A 198 -6.66 4.10 -11.76
C ALA A 198 -7.12 3.61 -13.15
N TRP A 199 -6.91 4.43 -14.18
CA TRP A 199 -7.23 4.08 -15.56
C TRP A 199 -6.42 2.88 -16.07
N MET A 200 -5.09 2.91 -15.91
CA MET A 200 -4.19 1.81 -16.23
C MET A 200 -4.60 0.53 -15.50
N THR A 201 -4.89 0.59 -14.20
CA THR A 201 -5.34 -0.58 -13.44
C THR A 201 -6.69 -1.09 -13.94
N ARG A 202 -7.63 -0.21 -14.31
CA ARG A 202 -8.96 -0.60 -14.78
C ARG A 202 -8.94 -1.27 -16.16
N VAL A 203 -8.16 -0.73 -17.10
CA VAL A 203 -7.93 -1.32 -18.44
C VAL A 203 -7.23 -2.67 -18.28
N GLY A 204 -6.19 -2.72 -17.44
CA GLY A 204 -5.49 -3.96 -17.12
C GLY A 204 -6.43 -5.02 -16.55
N ALA A 205 -7.28 -4.65 -15.58
CA ALA A 205 -8.23 -5.56 -14.96
C ALA A 205 -9.22 -6.13 -15.99
N GLN A 206 -9.71 -5.29 -16.91
CA GLN A 206 -10.58 -5.73 -18.02
C GLN A 206 -9.88 -6.77 -18.90
N ARG A 207 -8.63 -6.49 -19.29
CA ARG A 207 -7.86 -7.41 -20.12
C ARG A 207 -7.59 -8.73 -19.41
N THR A 208 -7.23 -8.69 -18.13
CA THR A 208 -6.92 -9.89 -17.37
C THR A 208 -8.12 -10.76 -17.04
N ALA A 209 -9.33 -10.18 -17.06
CA ALA A 209 -10.57 -10.95 -16.88
C ALA A 209 -10.84 -11.89 -18.06
N THR A 210 -10.41 -11.50 -19.27
CA THR A 210 -10.56 -12.31 -20.50
C THR A 210 -9.29 -13.10 -20.83
N HIS A 211 -8.12 -12.57 -20.48
CA HIS A 211 -6.81 -13.14 -20.81
C HIS A 211 -5.91 -13.18 -19.57
N ALA A 212 -5.85 -14.34 -18.92
CA ALA A 212 -5.03 -14.52 -17.73
C ALA A 212 -3.53 -14.21 -18.02
N PRO A 213 -2.84 -13.46 -17.14
CA PRO A 213 -1.43 -13.16 -17.34
C PRO A 213 -0.59 -14.43 -17.19
N ARG A 214 0.49 -14.53 -17.98
CA ARG A 214 1.49 -15.59 -17.82
C ARG A 214 2.04 -15.59 -16.39
N LEU A 215 2.16 -16.77 -15.80
CA LEU A 215 2.72 -16.96 -14.47
C LEU A 215 4.18 -17.42 -14.58
N ASN A 216 5.00 -17.00 -13.61
CA ASN A 216 6.35 -17.55 -13.44
C ASN A 216 6.32 -18.87 -12.64
N ASN A 217 7.48 -19.51 -12.50
CA ASN A 217 7.64 -20.78 -11.76
C ASN A 217 7.21 -20.71 -10.29
N ARG A 218 6.98 -19.50 -9.74
CA ARG A 218 6.50 -19.26 -8.37
C ARG A 218 5.01 -18.93 -8.32
N GLY A 219 4.27 -19.14 -9.43
CA GLY A 219 2.84 -18.85 -9.55
C GLY A 219 2.47 -17.37 -9.56
N ARG A 220 3.44 -16.46 -9.79
CA ARG A 220 3.19 -15.00 -9.82
C ARG A 220 3.10 -14.51 -11.26
N ALA A 221 2.19 -13.59 -11.52
CA ALA A 221 2.09 -12.93 -12.82
C ALA A 221 3.43 -12.29 -13.23
N VAL A 222 3.89 -12.58 -14.44
CA VAL A 222 5.14 -12.04 -15.02
C VAL A 222 5.03 -10.54 -15.24
N VAL A 223 3.83 -10.08 -15.64
CA VAL A 223 3.51 -8.67 -15.85
C VAL A 223 2.35 -8.29 -14.94
N SER A 224 2.45 -7.15 -14.25
CA SER A 224 1.38 -6.68 -13.39
C SER A 224 0.17 -6.20 -14.18
N VAL A 225 -1.03 -6.31 -13.59
CA VAL A 225 -2.29 -5.82 -14.15
C VAL A 225 -2.15 -4.37 -14.63
N THR A 226 -1.61 -3.49 -13.78
CA THR A 226 -1.37 -2.09 -14.11
C THR A 226 -0.43 -1.92 -15.31
N ARG A 227 0.62 -2.75 -15.45
CA ARG A 227 1.56 -2.65 -16.57
C ARG A 227 0.93 -3.09 -17.89
N ILE A 228 0.08 -4.12 -17.87
CA ILE A 228 -0.71 -4.54 -19.04
C ILE A 228 -1.60 -3.37 -19.48
N GLY A 229 -2.33 -2.76 -18.54
CA GLY A 229 -3.19 -1.63 -18.88
C GLY A 229 -2.43 -0.39 -19.33
N TRP A 230 -1.24 -0.12 -18.80
CA TRP A 230 -0.35 0.94 -19.29
C TRP A 230 0.03 0.73 -20.76
N GLN A 231 0.41 -0.49 -21.15
CA GLN A 231 0.80 -0.80 -22.53
C GLN A 231 -0.37 -0.56 -23.50
N ILE A 232 -1.57 -1.07 -23.15
CA ILE A 232 -2.79 -0.89 -23.94
C ILE A 232 -3.15 0.60 -24.04
N LEU A 233 -3.20 1.30 -22.90
CA LEU A 233 -3.58 2.70 -22.86
C LEU A 233 -2.60 3.59 -23.63
N THR A 234 -1.30 3.31 -23.54
CA THR A 234 -0.28 4.07 -24.29
C THR A 234 -0.40 3.83 -25.79
N GLN A 235 -0.67 2.59 -26.20
CA GLN A 235 -0.89 2.26 -27.61
C GLN A 235 -2.15 2.94 -28.15
N ALA A 236 -3.27 2.86 -27.41
CA ALA A 236 -4.52 3.52 -27.77
C ALA A 236 -4.39 5.05 -27.80
N ALA A 237 -3.67 5.66 -26.85
CA ALA A 237 -3.46 7.11 -26.84
C ALA A 237 -2.53 7.62 -27.95
N ARG A 238 -1.57 6.81 -28.42
CA ARG A 238 -0.63 7.20 -29.48
C ARG A 238 -1.18 6.99 -30.89
N TRP A 239 -1.98 5.95 -31.07
CA TRP A 239 -2.35 5.45 -32.40
C TRP A 239 -3.86 5.32 -32.61
N GLY A 240 -4.70 5.59 -31.60
CA GLY A 240 -6.06 5.06 -31.54
C GLY A 240 -7.18 6.03 -31.93
N GLY A 241 -8.09 5.49 -32.75
CA GLY A 241 -9.49 5.93 -32.93
C GLY A 241 -10.40 5.30 -31.86
N ASP A 242 -11.21 4.30 -32.23
CA ASP A 242 -12.22 3.70 -31.33
C ASP A 242 -11.63 3.04 -30.06
N ASP A 243 -10.44 2.44 -30.14
CA ASP A 243 -9.77 1.81 -28.98
C ASP A 243 -9.50 2.80 -27.83
N PHE A 244 -9.24 4.07 -28.14
CA PHE A 244 -9.06 5.10 -27.12
C PHE A 244 -10.38 5.38 -26.39
N TRP A 245 -11.48 5.47 -27.14
CA TRP A 245 -12.81 5.68 -26.58
C TRP A 245 -13.26 4.51 -25.72
N ASP A 246 -12.94 3.27 -26.12
CA ASP A 246 -13.17 2.08 -25.30
C ASP A 246 -12.41 2.14 -23.99
N CYS A 247 -11.13 2.50 -24.04
CA CYS A 247 -10.35 2.73 -22.83
C CYS A 247 -10.98 3.84 -21.97
N LEU A 248 -11.39 4.96 -22.57
CA LEU A 248 -11.96 6.10 -21.85
C LEU A 248 -13.29 5.73 -21.17
N ARG A 249 -14.14 4.96 -21.84
CA ARG A 249 -15.39 4.42 -21.25
C ARG A 249 -15.10 3.59 -20.01
N LEU A 250 -14.03 2.77 -20.02
CA LEU A 250 -13.66 1.97 -18.85
C LEU A 250 -13.30 2.83 -17.62
N LEU A 251 -12.76 4.04 -17.79
CA LEU A 251 -12.43 4.92 -16.66
C LEU A 251 -13.67 5.31 -15.85
N GLY A 252 -14.82 5.49 -16.50
CA GLY A 252 -16.09 5.82 -15.85
C GLY A 252 -16.80 4.62 -15.24
N MET A 253 -16.32 3.39 -15.48
CA MET A 253 -16.95 2.16 -15.00
C MET A 253 -16.32 1.68 -13.69
N PRO A 254 -17.12 1.09 -12.78
CA PRO A 254 -16.58 0.48 -11.57
C PRO A 254 -15.58 -0.62 -11.91
N PHE A 255 -14.64 -0.86 -10.99
CA PHE A 255 -13.77 -2.03 -11.08
C PHE A 255 -14.63 -3.31 -11.05
N PRO A 256 -14.28 -4.34 -11.84
CA PRO A 256 -14.95 -5.62 -11.75
C PRO A 256 -14.91 -6.10 -10.30
N THR A 257 -16.07 -6.51 -9.78
CA THR A 257 -16.12 -7.24 -8.50
C THR A 257 -15.30 -8.50 -8.68
N ALA A 258 -14.32 -8.72 -7.80
CA ALA A 258 -13.55 -9.96 -7.84
C ALA A 258 -14.53 -11.13 -7.73
N SER A 259 -14.67 -11.92 -8.81
CA SER A 259 -15.31 -13.22 -8.74
C SER A 259 -14.62 -13.98 -7.60
N THR A 260 -15.42 -14.43 -6.64
CA THR A 260 -15.04 -15.15 -5.43
C THR A 260 -14.04 -16.28 -5.70
N SER A 261 -12.75 -15.97 -5.71
CA SER A 261 -11.66 -16.92 -5.52
C SER A 261 -10.99 -16.59 -4.19
N VAL A 262 -11.66 -16.98 -3.10
CA VAL A 262 -11.15 -17.06 -1.71
C VAL A 262 -10.13 -15.97 -1.34
N SER A 263 -10.45 -14.72 -1.66
CA SER A 263 -10.12 -13.64 -0.75
C SER A 263 -11.14 -13.80 0.36
N ARG A 264 -10.83 -14.61 1.39
CA ARG A 264 -11.50 -14.44 2.68
C ARG A 264 -11.43 -12.95 2.94
N SER A 265 -12.56 -12.26 2.83
CA SER A 265 -12.72 -10.96 3.43
C SER A 265 -12.14 -11.12 4.83
N VAL A 266 -11.22 -10.23 5.20
CA VAL A 266 -10.85 -10.08 6.60
C VAL A 266 -12.18 -9.97 7.32
N ARG A 267 -12.62 -11.04 8.01
CA ARG A 267 -14.01 -11.19 8.42
C ARG A 267 -14.39 -9.92 9.18
N CYS A 268 -15.50 -9.33 8.78
CA CYS A 268 -16.11 -8.22 9.50
C CYS A 268 -16.44 -8.68 10.91
#